data_AF-C4XQT3-F1
#
_entry.id   AF-C4XQT3-F1
#
_cell.length_a   1.000
_cell.length_b   1.000
_cell.length_c   1.000
_cell.angle_alpha   90.00
_cell.angle_beta   90.00
_cell.angle_gamma   90.00
#
_symmetry.space_group_name_H-M   'P 1'
#
loop_
_entity.id
_entity.type
_entity.pdbx_description
1 polymer ?
#
loop_
_entity_poly.entity_id
_entity_poly.type
_entity_poly.pdbx_seq_one_letter_code
_entity_poly.pdbx_strand_id
1 'polypeptide(L)'
;MFVSARAGPRLEADGLRPAALVMRVSTGYPGLGACLARGQDVVPPTPWNAPESRPDGPFPPGAKRSGMPEDIRWKQRFDNYLRALAALSDAAALARTRPLTPLEEQGVIQAFEFTHELAWNVLKDYLEYQGVGNIIGSRGAVREAFRNGLLADGEAWMLMIRDRNLSSHTYDQQTAREIVGRVLAEHHPAFADMARKFRALYDDAGTA
;
A
#
# COMPACT_ATOMS: atom_id res chain seq x y z
N MET A 1 25.28 53.65 -22.11
CA MET A 1 26.16 52.68 -22.80
C MET A 1 27.35 52.38 -21.89
N PHE A 2 27.70 51.10 -21.82
CA PHE A 2 28.95 50.50 -21.29
C PHE A 2 29.22 50.45 -19.78
N VAL A 3 28.89 49.26 -19.28
CA VAL A 3 29.53 48.46 -18.23
C VAL A 3 31.05 48.56 -18.28
N SER A 4 31.69 48.77 -17.12
CA SER A 4 33.12 48.58 -16.91
C SER A 4 33.35 47.34 -16.05
N ALA A 5 33.97 46.33 -16.66
CA ALA A 5 34.42 45.11 -15.99
C ALA A 5 35.74 45.35 -15.23
N ARG A 6 35.88 44.75 -14.05
CA ARG A 6 37.18 44.43 -13.44
C ARG A 6 37.15 42.99 -12.93
N ALA A 7 38.27 42.31 -13.15
CA ALA A 7 38.48 40.89 -12.96
C ALA A 7 39.24 40.59 -11.65
N GLY A 8 38.94 39.40 -11.10
CA GLY A 8 39.83 38.58 -10.27
C GLY A 8 39.62 38.67 -8.75
N PRO A 9 39.99 37.63 -7.96
CA PRO A 9 40.74 36.42 -8.32
C PRO A 9 40.07 35.08 -7.97
N ARG A 10 40.67 34.03 -8.54
CA ARG A 10 40.49 32.60 -8.29
C ARG A 10 41.32 32.20 -7.06
N LEU A 11 40.74 31.47 -6.12
CA LEU A 11 41.46 30.71 -5.10
C LEU A 11 40.87 29.29 -5.02
N GLU A 12 41.78 28.32 -5.10
CA GLU A 12 41.55 26.91 -4.86
C GLU A 12 41.60 26.58 -3.36
N ALA A 13 41.15 25.34 -3.06
CA ALA A 13 41.61 24.44 -2.02
C ALA A 13 40.91 24.41 -0.64
N ASP A 14 40.91 23.17 -0.17
CA ASP A 14 40.68 22.64 1.18
C ASP A 14 39.27 22.20 1.56
N GLY A 15 39.16 20.87 1.62
CA GLY A 15 38.04 20.17 2.17
C GLY A 15 38.05 20.18 3.68
N LEU A 16 36.86 20.04 4.26
CA LEU A 16 36.65 19.31 5.49
C LEU A 16 35.19 18.88 5.54
N ARG A 17 34.96 17.56 5.51
CA ARG A 17 33.66 16.96 5.76
C ARG A 17 33.39 17.03 7.27
N PRO A 18 32.26 17.57 7.75
CA PRO A 18 31.86 17.33 9.13
C PRO A 18 31.22 15.95 9.26
N ALA A 19 31.65 15.27 10.31
CA ALA A 19 31.38 13.89 10.68
C ALA A 19 29.89 13.61 10.93
N ALA A 20 29.49 12.39 10.58
CA ALA A 20 28.24 11.78 10.98
C ALA A 20 28.19 11.63 12.51
N LEU A 21 27.34 12.43 13.15
CA LEU A 21 26.97 12.24 14.55
C LEU A 21 25.93 11.11 14.63
N VAL A 22 26.41 9.89 14.86
CA VAL A 22 25.57 8.75 15.23
C VAL A 22 25.15 8.96 16.69
N MET A 23 23.97 9.55 16.90
CA MET A 23 23.32 9.53 18.22
C MET A 23 22.84 8.11 18.51
N ARG A 24 23.58 7.43 19.38
CA ARG A 24 23.21 6.16 20.00
C ARG A 24 22.10 6.45 21.01
N VAL A 25 20.87 6.02 20.74
CA VAL A 25 19.78 6.08 21.72
C VAL A 25 20.07 5.03 22.79
N SER A 26 20.52 5.50 23.94
CA SER A 26 20.66 4.72 25.17
C SER A 26 19.27 4.43 25.73
N THR A 27 18.83 3.19 25.66
CA THR A 27 17.64 2.72 26.39
C THR A 27 17.99 2.60 27.87
N GLY A 28 17.82 3.68 28.61
CA GLY A 28 17.80 3.66 30.08
C GLY A 28 16.37 3.44 30.57
N TYR A 29 16.08 2.25 31.07
CA TYR A 29 14.92 2.00 31.94
C TYR A 29 15.36 2.12 33.40
N PRO A 30 14.94 3.15 34.15
CA PRO A 30 15.06 3.16 35.59
C PRO A 30 13.78 2.57 36.21
N GLY A 31 13.94 1.63 37.13
CA GLY A 31 12.91 1.34 38.12
C GLY A 31 12.32 -0.07 38.05
N LEU A 32 13.03 -1.03 38.63
CA LEU A 32 12.38 -2.08 39.42
C LEU A 32 13.21 -2.24 40.69
N GLY A 33 12.65 -1.70 41.77
CA GLY A 33 13.19 -1.80 43.12
C GLY A 33 13.20 -3.25 43.59
N ALA A 34 14.23 -3.55 44.39
CA ALA A 34 14.35 -4.77 45.16
C ALA A 34 13.16 -4.93 46.12
N CYS A 35 12.40 -6.01 45.96
CA CYS A 35 11.52 -6.53 47.01
C CYS A 35 12.10 -7.87 47.51
N LEU A 36 12.91 -7.79 48.56
CA LEU A 36 13.23 -8.92 49.43
C LEU A 36 12.08 -9.09 50.42
N ALA A 37 11.25 -10.12 50.23
CA ALA A 37 10.40 -10.63 51.30
C ALA A 37 9.99 -12.09 51.06
N ARG A 38 10.60 -12.95 51.88
CA ARG A 38 10.06 -14.17 52.52
C ARG A 38 9.41 -15.25 51.65
N GLY A 39 10.00 -16.45 51.79
CA GLY A 39 9.55 -17.70 51.18
C GLY A 39 8.08 -18.01 51.45
N GLN A 40 7.36 -18.14 50.34
CA GLN A 40 6.33 -19.15 50.12
C GLN A 40 6.54 -19.64 48.69
N ASP A 41 6.63 -20.95 48.52
CA ASP A 41 6.81 -21.62 47.24
C ASP A 41 5.63 -21.31 46.33
N VAL A 42 5.82 -20.38 45.39
CA VAL A 42 4.87 -20.16 44.30
C VAL A 42 5.07 -21.30 43.32
N VAL A 43 4.24 -22.34 43.46
CA VAL A 43 4.12 -23.42 42.48
C VAL A 43 3.68 -22.78 41.14
N PRO A 44 4.39 -23.00 40.02
CA PRO A 44 3.94 -22.48 38.73
C PRO A 44 2.60 -23.12 38.36
N PRO A 45 1.67 -22.40 37.70
CA PRO A 45 0.43 -23.01 37.24
C PRO A 45 0.77 -24.16 36.30
N THR A 46 0.27 -25.34 36.64
CA THR A 46 0.38 -26.56 35.83
C THR A 46 -0.25 -26.32 34.45
N PRO A 47 0.30 -26.91 33.38
CA PRO A 47 -0.27 -26.78 32.05
C PRO A 47 -1.66 -27.40 32.00
N TRP A 48 -2.53 -26.73 31.24
CA TRP A 48 -3.89 -27.11 30.84
C TRP A 48 -4.19 -28.62 30.96
N ASN A 49 -4.91 -29.00 32.01
CA ASN A 49 -5.53 -30.32 32.16
C ASN A 49 -6.70 -30.42 31.17
N ALA A 50 -6.41 -30.80 29.92
CA ALA A 50 -7.45 -31.27 28.99
C ALA A 50 -7.73 -32.75 29.25
N PRO A 51 -9.00 -33.19 29.33
CA PRO A 51 -9.31 -34.61 29.35
C PRO A 51 -8.83 -35.28 28.05
N GLU A 52 -8.07 -36.36 28.24
CA GLU A 52 -7.45 -37.17 27.20
C GLU A 52 -8.52 -38.02 26.50
N SER A 53 -9.08 -37.47 25.41
CA SER A 53 -9.78 -38.22 24.35
C SER A 53 -10.23 -37.26 23.23
N ARG A 54 -9.29 -36.86 22.38
CA ARG A 54 -9.60 -36.38 21.02
C ARG A 54 -8.88 -37.28 20.01
N PRO A 55 -9.58 -37.85 19.02
CA PRO A 55 -8.99 -38.80 18.07
C PRO A 55 -8.18 -38.12 16.95
N ASP A 56 -7.76 -36.87 17.14
CA ASP A 56 -7.11 -36.08 16.09
C ASP A 56 -5.68 -35.74 16.54
N GLY A 57 -4.71 -36.42 15.93
CA GLY A 57 -3.28 -36.14 16.07
C GLY A 57 -2.90 -34.75 15.54
N PRO A 58 -1.58 -34.40 15.51
CA PRO A 58 -1.14 -33.09 15.06
C PRO A 58 -1.65 -32.85 13.63
N PHE A 59 -2.35 -31.71 13.47
CA PHE A 59 -2.91 -31.22 12.22
C PHE A 59 -2.06 -31.63 11.01
N PRO A 60 -2.60 -32.39 10.04
CA PRO A 60 -1.84 -32.67 8.83
C PRO A 60 -1.53 -31.34 8.13
N PRO A 61 -0.31 -31.13 7.60
CA PRO A 61 -0.04 -29.96 6.77
C PRO A 61 -1.02 -29.97 5.61
N GLY A 62 -1.74 -28.86 5.45
CA GLY A 62 -2.91 -28.72 4.59
C GLY A 62 -2.81 -29.54 3.31
N ALA A 63 -3.56 -30.65 3.29
CA ALA A 63 -3.78 -31.43 2.10
C ALA A 63 -4.35 -30.47 1.04
N LYS A 64 -3.58 -30.21 -0.03
CA LYS A 64 -4.09 -29.44 -1.15
C LYS A 64 -5.32 -30.18 -1.68
N ARG A 65 -6.49 -29.54 -1.58
CA ARG A 65 -7.70 -30.02 -2.23
C ARG A 65 -7.42 -30.08 -3.73
N SER A 66 -7.09 -31.25 -4.24
CA SER A 66 -6.98 -31.54 -5.66
C SER A 66 -8.38 -31.50 -6.25
N GLY A 67 -8.70 -30.47 -7.03
CA GLY A 67 -9.96 -30.39 -7.78
C GLY A 67 -10.70 -29.05 -7.78
N MET A 68 -10.10 -27.95 -7.30
CA MET A 68 -10.59 -26.60 -7.62
C MET A 68 -9.91 -26.15 -8.93
N PRO A 69 -10.61 -25.44 -9.85
CA PRO A 69 -9.95 -24.81 -11.00
C PRO A 69 -8.78 -23.97 -10.48
N GLU A 70 -7.65 -23.96 -11.20
CA GLU A 70 -6.42 -23.30 -10.75
C GLU A 70 -6.74 -21.96 -10.10
N ASP A 71 -6.31 -21.80 -8.85
CA ASP A 71 -6.61 -20.63 -8.05
C ASP A 71 -5.74 -19.48 -8.56
N ILE A 72 -6.16 -18.88 -9.67
CA ILE A 72 -5.40 -17.86 -10.37
C ILE A 72 -5.34 -16.63 -9.47
N ARG A 73 -4.17 -16.39 -8.89
CA ARG A 73 -3.92 -15.36 -7.87
C ARG A 73 -4.44 -13.97 -8.26
N TRP A 74 -4.26 -13.58 -9.53
CA TRP A 74 -4.71 -12.27 -9.99
C TRP A 74 -6.24 -12.15 -10.01
N LYS A 75 -6.97 -13.25 -10.26
CA LYS A 75 -8.45 -13.28 -10.20
C LYS A 75 -8.96 -13.02 -8.78
N GLN A 76 -8.38 -13.69 -7.78
CA GLN A 76 -8.71 -13.45 -6.37
C GLN A 76 -8.42 -12.01 -5.93
N ARG A 77 -7.25 -11.47 -6.34
CA ARG A 77 -6.91 -10.09 -6.03
C ARG A 77 -7.83 -9.10 -6.73
N PHE A 78 -8.28 -9.43 -7.94
CA PHE A 78 -9.21 -8.61 -8.68
C PHE A 78 -10.56 -8.51 -7.95
N ASP A 79 -11.07 -9.61 -7.38
CA ASP A 79 -12.29 -9.58 -6.56
C ASP A 79 -12.15 -8.66 -5.33
N ASN A 80 -10.99 -8.69 -4.66
CA ASN A 80 -10.71 -7.79 -3.54
C ASN A 80 -10.63 -6.32 -4.00
N TYR A 81 -9.98 -6.08 -5.15
CA TYR A 81 -9.91 -4.76 -5.76
C TYR A 81 -11.31 -4.22 -6.11
N LEU A 82 -12.22 -5.04 -6.64
CA LEU A 82 -13.59 -4.61 -6.95
C LEU A 82 -14.36 -4.17 -5.70
N ARG A 83 -14.20 -4.88 -4.57
CA ARG A 83 -14.81 -4.48 -3.29
C ARG A 83 -14.25 -3.15 -2.78
N ALA A 84 -12.94 -2.96 -2.91
CA ALA A 84 -12.29 -1.72 -2.54
C ALA A 84 -12.76 -0.53 -3.42
N LEU A 85 -12.83 -0.73 -4.73
CA LEU A 85 -13.32 0.25 -5.67
C LEU A 85 -14.79 0.61 -5.43
N ALA A 86 -15.62 -0.34 -5.00
CA ALA A 86 -17.01 -0.06 -4.64
C ALA A 86 -17.10 0.96 -3.50
N ALA A 87 -16.31 0.79 -2.42
CA ALA A 87 -16.27 1.76 -1.32
C ALA A 87 -15.83 3.17 -1.79
N LEU A 88 -14.82 3.25 -2.66
CA LEU A 88 -14.41 4.54 -3.25
C LEU A 88 -15.50 5.14 -4.16
N SER A 89 -16.22 4.29 -4.89
CA SER A 89 -17.32 4.71 -5.77
C SER A 89 -18.52 5.25 -4.99
N ASP A 90 -18.84 4.65 -3.85
CA ASP A 90 -19.88 5.13 -2.94
C ASP A 90 -19.52 6.51 -2.38
N ALA A 91 -18.26 6.70 -1.97
CA ALA A 91 -17.77 7.99 -1.50
C ALA A 91 -17.81 9.06 -2.62
N ALA A 92 -17.44 8.69 -3.85
CA ALA A 92 -17.55 9.57 -5.01
C ALA A 92 -19.00 9.91 -5.37
N ALA A 93 -19.93 8.96 -5.22
CA ALA A 93 -21.35 9.22 -5.38
C ALA A 93 -21.89 10.19 -4.33
N LEU A 94 -21.51 9.99 -3.07
CA LEU A 94 -21.89 10.89 -1.97
C LEU A 94 -21.39 12.33 -2.22
N ALA A 95 -20.13 12.48 -2.62
CA ALA A 95 -19.51 13.78 -2.90
C ALA A 95 -20.21 14.57 -4.02
N ARG A 96 -20.91 13.90 -4.95
CA ARG A 96 -21.71 14.57 -5.99
C ARG A 96 -23.04 15.12 -5.47
N THR A 97 -23.52 14.64 -4.34
CA THR A 97 -24.81 15.05 -3.76
C THR A 97 -24.67 16.21 -2.78
N ARG A 98 -23.54 16.28 -2.06
CA ARG A 98 -23.23 17.34 -1.10
C ARG A 98 -21.73 17.43 -0.84
N PRO A 99 -21.24 18.54 -0.25
CA PRO A 99 -19.90 18.59 0.30
C PRO A 99 -19.65 17.50 1.34
N LEU A 100 -18.45 16.94 1.32
CA LEU A 100 -17.99 15.97 2.32
C LEU A 100 -17.60 16.70 3.62
N THR A 101 -17.84 16.04 4.74
CA THR A 101 -17.28 16.45 6.03
C THR A 101 -15.79 16.08 6.11
N PRO A 102 -15.00 16.69 7.01
CA PRO A 102 -13.59 16.35 7.16
C PRO A 102 -13.33 14.86 7.45
N LEU A 103 -14.22 14.21 8.18
CA LEU A 103 -14.12 12.77 8.46
C LEU A 103 -14.38 11.93 7.20
N GLU A 104 -15.33 12.35 6.36
CA GLU A 104 -15.62 11.69 5.09
C GLU A 104 -14.49 11.91 4.08
N GLU A 105 -13.87 13.08 4.06
CA GLU A 105 -12.65 13.35 3.28
C GLU A 105 -11.53 12.37 3.68
N GLN A 106 -11.30 12.14 4.97
CA GLN A 106 -10.36 11.11 5.44
C GLN A 106 -10.76 9.70 4.99
N GLY A 107 -12.07 9.39 5.02
CA GLY A 107 -12.61 8.14 4.48
C GLY A 107 -12.31 7.94 2.99
N VAL A 108 -12.42 9.00 2.18
CA VAL A 108 -12.04 8.97 0.75
C VAL A 108 -10.56 8.66 0.58
N ILE A 109 -9.69 9.31 1.35
CA ILE A 109 -8.24 9.09 1.28
C ILE A 109 -7.91 7.65 1.67
N GLN A 110 -8.47 7.14 2.75
CA GLN A 110 -8.28 5.74 3.16
C GLN A 110 -8.77 4.77 2.07
N ALA A 111 -9.94 5.05 1.47
CA ALA A 111 -10.49 4.26 0.38
C ALA A 111 -9.58 4.24 -0.85
N PHE A 112 -9.04 5.40 -1.18
CA PHE A 112 -8.04 5.56 -2.22
C PHE A 112 -6.78 4.72 -1.95
N GLU A 113 -6.21 4.80 -0.75
CA GLU A 113 -4.96 4.11 -0.41
C GLU A 113 -5.05 2.59 -0.57
N PHE A 114 -6.07 1.96 0.02
CA PHE A 114 -6.21 0.51 -0.11
C PHE A 114 -6.63 0.10 -1.53
N THR A 115 -7.38 0.94 -2.25
CA THR A 115 -7.77 0.67 -3.65
C THR A 115 -6.55 0.70 -4.55
N HIS A 116 -5.69 1.71 -4.40
CA HIS A 116 -4.41 1.81 -5.12
C HIS A 116 -3.54 0.58 -4.84
N GLU A 117 -3.38 0.21 -3.56
CA GLU A 117 -2.58 -0.95 -3.15
C GLU A 117 -3.06 -2.24 -3.82
N LEU A 118 -4.36 -2.50 -3.78
CA LEU A 118 -4.93 -3.69 -4.42
C LEU A 118 -4.79 -3.63 -5.95
N ALA A 119 -5.00 -2.47 -6.56
CA ALA A 119 -4.94 -2.31 -8.01
C ALA A 119 -3.55 -2.62 -8.56
N TRP A 120 -2.48 -2.03 -8.01
CA TRP A 120 -1.13 -2.30 -8.55
C TRP A 120 -0.70 -3.75 -8.31
N ASN A 121 -1.18 -4.40 -7.24
CA ASN A 121 -0.98 -5.82 -7.01
C ASN A 121 -1.70 -6.69 -8.04
N VAL A 122 -2.92 -6.33 -8.47
CA VAL A 122 -3.64 -7.00 -9.57
C VAL A 122 -2.86 -6.86 -10.88
N LEU A 123 -2.40 -5.64 -11.20
CA LEU A 123 -1.59 -5.39 -12.40
C LEU A 123 -0.33 -6.27 -12.41
N LYS A 124 0.40 -6.28 -11.30
CA LYS A 124 1.62 -7.07 -11.15
C LYS A 124 1.35 -8.56 -11.36
N ASP A 125 0.39 -9.13 -10.61
CA ASP A 125 0.14 -10.58 -10.66
C ASP A 125 -0.42 -11.01 -12.03
N TYR A 126 -1.20 -10.16 -12.70
CA TYR A 126 -1.68 -10.43 -14.07
C TYR A 126 -0.54 -10.40 -15.08
N LEU A 127 0.34 -9.39 -15.01
CA LEU A 127 1.50 -9.30 -15.89
C LEU A 127 2.46 -10.49 -15.70
N GLU A 128 2.70 -10.89 -14.45
CA GLU A 128 3.48 -12.09 -14.13
C GLU A 128 2.81 -13.36 -14.70
N TYR A 129 1.48 -13.46 -14.61
CA TYR A 129 0.72 -14.54 -15.25
C TYR A 129 0.85 -14.54 -16.78
N GLN A 130 0.98 -13.38 -17.42
CA GLN A 130 1.26 -13.24 -18.85
C GLN A 130 2.74 -13.42 -19.22
N GLY A 131 3.62 -13.77 -18.27
CA GLY A 131 5.04 -14.00 -18.49
C GLY A 131 5.92 -12.74 -18.41
N VAL A 132 5.36 -11.59 -18.00
CA VAL A 132 6.12 -10.35 -17.77
C VAL A 132 6.65 -10.34 -16.34
N GLY A 133 7.95 -10.61 -16.19
CA GLY A 133 8.64 -10.68 -14.89
C GLY A 133 9.36 -9.39 -14.47
N ASN A 134 10.06 -9.47 -13.31
CA ASN A 134 10.91 -8.40 -12.75
C ASN A 134 10.18 -7.08 -12.46
N ILE A 135 8.88 -7.15 -12.13
CA ILE A 135 8.07 -5.99 -11.78
C ILE A 135 8.29 -5.61 -10.32
N ILE A 136 8.88 -4.44 -10.10
CA ILE A 136 9.19 -3.93 -8.75
C ILE A 136 8.34 -2.70 -8.46
N GLY A 137 7.51 -2.81 -7.42
CA GLY A 137 6.69 -1.72 -6.88
C GLY A 137 5.59 -1.22 -7.83
N SER A 138 4.78 -0.29 -7.32
CA SER A 138 3.64 0.27 -8.05
C SER A 138 4.04 0.98 -9.35
N ARG A 139 5.15 1.73 -9.32
CA ARG A 139 5.66 2.44 -10.52
C ARG A 139 6.07 1.48 -11.63
N GLY A 140 6.70 0.36 -11.29
CA GLY A 140 7.06 -0.67 -12.26
C GLY A 140 5.81 -1.30 -12.85
N ALA A 141 4.88 -1.73 -12.00
CA ALA A 141 3.63 -2.37 -12.42
C ALA A 141 2.81 -1.47 -13.35
N VAL A 142 2.65 -0.18 -13.02
CA VAL A 142 1.92 0.78 -13.86
C VAL A 142 2.58 0.99 -15.21
N ARG A 143 3.92 1.12 -15.25
CA ARG A 143 4.67 1.27 -16.50
C ARG A 143 4.49 0.07 -17.41
N GLU A 144 4.64 -1.14 -16.88
CA GLU A 144 4.42 -2.37 -17.64
C GLU A 144 2.97 -2.49 -18.10
N ALA A 145 2.00 -2.22 -17.21
CA ALA A 145 0.59 -2.33 -17.51
C ALA A 145 0.16 -1.37 -18.64
N PHE A 146 0.64 -0.13 -18.61
CA PHE A 146 0.39 0.84 -19.67
C PHE A 146 0.98 0.38 -21.01
N ARG A 147 2.23 -0.11 -21.03
CA ARG A 147 2.86 -0.63 -22.25
C ARG A 147 2.13 -1.84 -22.85
N ASN A 148 1.51 -2.66 -22.01
CA ASN A 148 0.71 -3.82 -22.42
C ASN A 148 -0.77 -3.49 -22.67
N GLY A 149 -1.16 -2.21 -22.70
CA GLY A 149 -2.53 -1.78 -23.01
C GLY A 149 -3.57 -2.18 -21.94
N LEU A 150 -3.13 -2.40 -20.70
CA LEU A 150 -4.01 -2.71 -19.56
C LEU A 150 -4.56 -1.43 -18.91
N LEU A 151 -3.88 -0.30 -19.10
CA LEU A 151 -4.28 1.01 -18.59
C LEU A 151 -4.46 1.97 -19.76
N ALA A 152 -5.53 2.77 -19.73
CA ALA A 152 -5.82 3.74 -20.78
C ALA A 152 -4.96 5.02 -20.65
N ASP A 153 -4.70 5.45 -19.43
CA ASP A 153 -3.96 6.69 -19.13
C ASP A 153 -2.82 6.41 -18.14
N GLY A 154 -1.60 6.31 -18.64
CA GLY A 154 -0.43 6.12 -17.78
C GLY A 154 -0.09 7.33 -16.91
N GLU A 155 -0.43 8.55 -17.35
CA GLU A 155 -0.09 9.78 -16.62
C GLU A 155 -0.94 9.94 -15.37
N ALA A 156 -2.25 9.69 -15.48
CA ALA A 156 -3.18 9.66 -14.35
C ALA A 156 -2.71 8.67 -13.27
N TRP A 157 -2.28 7.47 -13.66
CA TRP A 157 -1.75 6.48 -12.74
C TRP A 157 -0.41 6.89 -12.12
N MET A 158 0.46 7.58 -12.85
CA MET A 158 1.71 8.10 -12.30
C MET A 158 1.47 9.27 -11.33
N LEU A 159 0.42 10.08 -11.53
CA LEU A 159 -0.04 11.08 -10.57
C LEU A 159 -0.64 10.42 -9.33
N MET A 160 -1.45 9.39 -9.52
CA MET A 160 -2.03 8.58 -8.44
C MET A 160 -0.97 8.03 -7.48
N ILE A 161 0.15 7.53 -8.00
CA ILE A 161 1.28 7.07 -7.17
C ILE A 161 1.89 8.22 -6.36
N ARG A 162 1.98 9.42 -6.93
CA ARG A 162 2.48 10.60 -6.21
C ARG A 162 1.54 10.96 -5.06
N ASP A 163 0.24 10.99 -5.33
CA ASP A 163 -0.78 11.32 -4.32
C ASP A 163 -0.83 10.27 -3.21
N ARG A 164 -0.65 8.98 -3.52
CA ARG A 164 -0.52 7.92 -2.50
C ARG A 164 0.72 8.08 -1.62
N ASN A 165 1.80 8.63 -2.15
CA ASN A 165 2.98 8.92 -1.34
C ASN A 165 2.79 10.17 -0.46
N LEU A 166 1.94 11.10 -0.89
CA LEU A 166 1.58 12.29 -0.12
C LEU A 166 0.46 12.02 0.90
N SER A 167 -0.34 10.96 0.74
CA SER A 167 -1.50 10.69 1.59
C SER A 167 -1.14 10.40 3.06
N SER A 168 0.11 10.00 3.35
CA SER A 168 0.63 9.91 4.72
C SER A 168 0.85 11.28 5.39
N HIS A 169 0.83 12.37 4.63
CA HIS A 169 0.99 13.75 5.12
C HIS A 169 -0.34 14.51 5.25
N THR A 170 -1.46 13.78 5.27
CA THR A 170 -2.83 14.34 5.30
C THR A 170 -3.24 14.99 6.61
N TYR A 171 -2.31 15.15 7.56
CA TYR A 171 -2.49 16.06 8.69
C TYR A 171 -2.55 17.54 8.24
N ASP A 172 -1.99 17.87 7.07
CA ASP A 172 -2.24 19.15 6.41
C ASP A 172 -3.58 19.12 5.67
N GLN A 173 -4.54 19.92 6.14
CA GLN A 173 -5.88 19.99 5.57
C GLN A 173 -5.90 20.43 4.11
N GLN A 174 -4.97 21.29 3.70
CA GLN A 174 -4.92 21.76 2.31
C GLN A 174 -4.50 20.61 1.39
N THR A 175 -3.41 19.92 1.73
CA THR A 175 -2.95 18.73 1.02
C THR A 175 -4.03 17.64 0.96
N ALA A 176 -4.73 17.39 2.07
CA ALA A 176 -5.81 16.39 2.12
C ALA A 176 -6.95 16.72 1.14
N ARG A 177 -7.42 17.98 1.12
CA ARG A 177 -8.49 18.42 0.20
C ARG A 177 -8.07 18.32 -1.27
N GLU A 178 -6.83 18.69 -1.58
CA GLU A 178 -6.30 18.58 -2.93
C GLU A 178 -6.23 17.12 -3.42
N ILE A 179 -5.77 16.22 -2.55
CA ILE A 179 -5.76 14.78 -2.85
C ILE A 179 -7.19 14.27 -3.05
N VAL A 180 -8.14 14.62 -2.16
CA VAL A 180 -9.54 14.22 -2.30
C VAL A 180 -10.12 14.70 -3.63
N GLY A 181 -9.88 15.96 -4.00
CA GLY A 181 -10.30 16.51 -5.29
C GLY A 181 -9.80 15.68 -6.47
N ARG A 182 -8.50 15.37 -6.51
CA ARG A 182 -7.89 14.52 -7.56
C ARG A 182 -8.38 13.08 -7.51
N VAL A 183 -8.58 12.52 -6.33
CA VAL A 183 -9.13 11.17 -6.14
C VAL A 183 -10.50 11.05 -6.81
N LEU A 184 -11.36 12.03 -6.58
CA LEU A 184 -12.73 12.03 -7.10
C LEU A 184 -12.79 12.35 -8.60
N ALA A 185 -11.95 13.25 -9.10
CA ALA A 185 -12.00 13.73 -10.47
C ALA A 185 -11.16 12.92 -11.46
N GLU A 186 -10.02 12.37 -11.03
CA GLU A 186 -9.02 11.75 -11.91
C GLU A 186 -8.79 10.27 -11.55
N HIS A 187 -8.55 9.95 -10.27
CA HIS A 187 -8.15 8.60 -9.88
C HIS A 187 -9.30 7.60 -9.89
N HIS A 188 -10.48 8.01 -9.41
CA HIS A 188 -11.67 7.14 -9.41
C HIS A 188 -12.07 6.69 -10.82
N PRO A 189 -12.17 7.57 -11.83
CA PRO A 189 -12.37 7.14 -13.22
C PRO A 189 -11.27 6.19 -13.72
N ALA A 190 -9.99 6.50 -13.45
CA ALA A 190 -8.87 5.65 -13.89
C ALA A 190 -8.92 4.24 -13.29
N PHE A 191 -9.36 4.10 -12.03
CA PHE A 191 -9.65 2.80 -11.44
C PHE A 191 -10.84 2.12 -12.12
N ALA A 192 -11.95 2.83 -12.30
CA ALA A 192 -13.12 2.26 -12.97
C ALA A 192 -12.79 1.74 -14.38
N ASP A 193 -11.90 2.40 -15.10
CA ASP A 193 -11.43 1.99 -16.42
C ASP A 193 -10.62 0.69 -16.37
N MET A 194 -9.67 0.59 -15.42
CA MET A 194 -8.95 -0.66 -15.17
C MET A 194 -9.92 -1.78 -14.80
N ALA A 195 -10.91 -1.52 -13.94
CA ALA A 195 -11.90 -2.53 -13.54
C ALA A 195 -12.68 -3.07 -14.74
N ARG A 196 -13.11 -2.20 -15.67
CA ARG A 196 -13.78 -2.63 -16.91
C ARG A 196 -12.86 -3.48 -17.78
N LYS A 197 -11.60 -3.08 -17.94
CA LYS A 197 -10.60 -3.83 -18.71
C LYS A 197 -10.36 -5.23 -18.13
N PHE A 198 -10.16 -5.32 -16.81
CA PHE A 198 -9.89 -6.58 -16.14
C PHE A 198 -11.11 -7.49 -16.03
N ARG A 199 -12.33 -6.94 -15.98
CA ARG A 199 -13.55 -7.75 -16.06
C ARG A 199 -13.63 -8.52 -17.38
N ALA A 200 -13.36 -7.86 -18.51
CA ALA A 200 -13.31 -8.53 -19.81
C ALA A 200 -12.28 -9.68 -19.82
N LEU A 201 -11.08 -9.43 -19.30
CA LEU A 201 -10.02 -10.45 -19.19
C LEU A 201 -10.39 -11.60 -18.25
N TYR A 202 -11.14 -11.31 -17.19
CA TYR A 202 -11.61 -12.30 -16.22
C TYR A 202 -12.60 -13.27 -16.85
N ASP A 203 -13.54 -12.73 -17.64
CA ASP A 203 -14.59 -13.49 -18.31
C ASP A 203 -14.02 -14.33 -19.46
N ASP A 204 -13.09 -13.77 -20.26
CA ASP A 204 -12.40 -14.48 -21.34
C ASP A 204 -11.59 -15.68 -20.81
N ALA A 205 -10.90 -15.50 -19.68
CA ALA A 205 -10.10 -16.55 -19.05
C ALA A 205 -10.92 -17.62 -18.31
N GLY A 206 -12.26 -17.55 -18.33
CA GLY A 206 -13.17 -18.58 -17.82
C GLY A 206 -13.79 -19.46 -18.91
N THR A 207 -13.55 -19.13 -20.19
CA THR A 207 -14.20 -19.76 -21.35
C THR A 207 -13.25 -20.63 -22.16
N ALA A 208 -11.97 -20.71 -21.77
CA ALA A 208 -10.93 -21.55 -22.37
C ALA A 208 -10.70 -22.82 -21.52
#